data_AF-A0AAT9I0R9-F1
#
_entry.id   AF-A0AAT9I0R9-F1
#
_cell.length_a   1.000
_cell.length_b   1.000
_cell.length_c   1.000
_cell.angle_alpha   90.00
_cell.angle_beta   90.00
_cell.angle_gamma   90.00
#
_symmetry.space_group_name_H-M   'P 1'
#
loop_
_entity.id
_entity.type
_entity.pdbx_description
1 polymer ?
#
loop_
_entity_poly.entity_id
_entity_poly.type
_entity_poly.pdbx_seq_one_letter_code
_entity_poly.pdbx_strand_id
1 'polypeptide(L)'
;MSQPHLVRHRITVRAAAVLCFDLMADLDHWPQHFGPGLHAEVLEADDGEGDLIRRWALTGGTEVHTWDARRRLDRDGLRIVLDQVDPQAPLTSMRAVWSFEPDGEGAATVDVTHEFTVDDDPEAVRRTTDDVNARTPGQLDSLRDLAERWEEVEPLVISFEDPLFIGGRLEDVYEFLYAADKWPERVPHVEKLEMTEDTPNIQFFDMHTHTPDGRDHTTRSVRVCLPGNKIVYKQISLPALLDGHTGHWVFTETPRVSSRTPGTPRRSNRPRCRCWGGHHGRRCQEVPAPRAEHQQPADPALRPAVRRGARPCRSRLTCRPAGPCRPAARRPAGLFRPWRSTSRGCRRCRSTACCGGLPRRHPTGSPCARPRGRRRTRNWTAWPTPVPGP
;
A
#
# COMPACT_ATOMS: atom_id res chain seq x y z
N MET A 1 -29.77 -31.50 -0.15
CA MET A 1 -28.63 -30.81 0.48
C MET A 1 -27.53 -30.82 -0.55
N SER A 2 -27.09 -29.65 -1.02
CA SER A 2 -26.05 -29.55 -2.05
C SER A 2 -24.74 -30.18 -1.55
N GLN A 3 -24.08 -30.95 -2.40
CA GLN A 3 -22.82 -31.61 -2.07
C GLN A 3 -21.66 -30.60 -2.07
N PRO A 4 -20.73 -30.64 -1.10
CA PRO A 4 -19.54 -29.78 -1.13
C PRO A 4 -18.57 -30.24 -2.22
N HIS A 5 -18.06 -29.27 -2.99
CA HIS A 5 -17.02 -29.43 -3.98
C HIS A 5 -15.70 -28.87 -3.43
N LEU A 6 -14.60 -29.57 -3.69
CA LEU A 6 -13.28 -29.23 -3.18
C LEU A 6 -12.30 -29.00 -4.33
N VAL A 7 -11.60 -27.87 -4.28
CA VAL A 7 -10.52 -27.54 -5.21
C VAL A 7 -9.29 -27.15 -4.42
N ARG A 8 -8.19 -27.89 -4.60
CA ARG A 8 -6.95 -27.70 -3.85
C ARG A 8 -5.80 -27.35 -4.77
N HIS A 9 -5.02 -26.37 -4.33
CA HIS A 9 -3.75 -26.00 -4.95
C HIS A 9 -2.65 -26.00 -3.90
N ARG A 10 -1.46 -26.41 -4.31
CA ARG A 10 -0.27 -26.51 -3.44
C ARG A 10 0.95 -26.01 -4.18
N ILE A 11 1.79 -25.24 -3.50
CA ILE A 11 3.12 -24.86 -3.96
C ILE A 11 4.15 -24.98 -2.85
N THR A 12 5.42 -25.10 -3.22
CA THR A 12 6.54 -24.87 -2.32
C THR A 12 7.05 -23.44 -2.51
N VAL A 13 7.36 -22.76 -1.41
CA VAL A 13 7.90 -21.40 -1.36
C VAL A 13 9.23 -21.44 -0.61
N ARG A 14 10.29 -20.88 -1.20
CA ARG A 14 11.62 -20.80 -0.56
C ARG A 14 11.69 -19.64 0.43
N ALA A 15 10.79 -19.65 1.41
CA ALA A 15 10.70 -18.70 2.50
C ALA A 15 10.03 -19.36 3.72
N ALA A 16 10.24 -18.80 4.91
CA ALA A 16 9.69 -19.36 6.14
C ALA A 16 8.15 -19.39 6.11
N ALA A 17 7.54 -20.46 6.63
CA ALA A 17 6.08 -20.60 6.67
C ALA A 17 5.40 -19.45 7.42
N VAL A 18 6.01 -18.97 8.51
CA VAL A 18 5.54 -17.82 9.29
C VAL A 18 5.52 -16.55 8.44
N LEU A 19 6.54 -16.31 7.60
CA LEU A 19 6.56 -15.15 6.70
C LEU A 19 5.43 -15.25 5.66
N CYS A 20 5.22 -16.42 5.06
CA CYS A 20 4.14 -16.63 4.10
C CYS A 20 2.76 -16.39 4.74
N PHE A 21 2.58 -16.89 5.97
CA PHE A 21 1.38 -16.66 6.76
C PHE A 21 1.18 -15.17 7.05
N ASP A 22 2.19 -14.47 7.57
CA ASP A 22 2.09 -13.06 7.95
C ASP A 22 1.77 -12.18 6.74
N LEU A 23 2.41 -12.42 5.58
CA LEU A 23 2.11 -11.71 4.33
C LEU A 23 0.66 -11.89 3.86
N MET A 24 0.09 -13.10 4.04
CA MET A 24 -1.31 -13.36 3.70
C MET A 24 -2.28 -12.86 4.78
N ALA A 25 -1.88 -12.80 6.04
CA ALA A 25 -2.71 -12.31 7.14
C ALA A 25 -2.80 -10.76 7.19
N ASP A 26 -1.80 -10.06 6.65
CA ASP A 26 -1.69 -8.60 6.68
C ASP A 26 -2.54 -7.91 5.60
N LEU A 27 -3.84 -7.79 5.89
CA LEU A 27 -4.81 -7.15 5.00
C LEU A 27 -4.51 -5.69 4.69
N ASP A 28 -3.88 -4.95 5.60
CA ASP A 28 -3.62 -3.52 5.42
C ASP A 28 -2.59 -3.29 4.30
N HIS A 29 -1.62 -4.19 4.16
CA HIS A 29 -0.57 -4.08 3.15
C HIS A 29 -0.88 -4.89 1.88
N TRP A 30 -1.96 -5.67 1.83
CA TRP A 30 -2.38 -6.40 0.62
C TRP A 30 -2.38 -5.54 -0.65
N PRO A 31 -2.89 -4.30 -0.64
CA PRO A 31 -2.90 -3.46 -1.83
C PRO A 31 -1.50 -3.18 -2.39
N GLN A 32 -0.47 -3.18 -1.54
CA GLN A 32 0.93 -2.97 -1.92
C GLN A 32 1.60 -4.24 -2.46
N HIS A 33 1.16 -5.39 -1.97
CA HIS A 33 1.82 -6.68 -2.19
C HIS A 33 1.18 -7.50 -3.31
N PHE A 34 -0.14 -7.41 -3.46
CA PHE A 34 -0.92 -8.21 -4.39
C PHE A 34 -1.57 -7.32 -5.44
N GLY A 35 -1.25 -7.57 -6.72
CA GLY A 35 -1.74 -6.78 -7.86
C GLY A 35 -3.25 -6.50 -7.83
N PRO A 36 -4.10 -7.51 -7.60
CA PRO A 36 -5.55 -7.33 -7.55
C PRO A 36 -6.06 -6.66 -6.27
N GLY A 37 -5.36 -6.80 -5.14
CA GLY A 37 -5.82 -6.23 -3.87
C GLY A 37 -5.94 -4.70 -3.98
N LEU A 38 -7.13 -4.16 -3.70
CA LEU A 38 -7.37 -2.72 -3.66
C LEU A 38 -7.49 -2.21 -2.23
N HIS A 39 -8.28 -2.90 -1.42
CA HIS A 39 -8.49 -2.58 -0.01
C HIS A 39 -9.12 -3.76 0.74
N ALA A 40 -8.96 -3.77 2.05
CA ALA A 40 -9.76 -4.59 2.95
C ALA A 40 -10.09 -3.80 4.21
N GLU A 41 -11.32 -3.92 4.69
CA GLU A 41 -11.81 -3.25 5.89
C GLU A 41 -12.28 -4.28 6.90
N VAL A 42 -11.87 -4.17 8.16
CA VAL A 42 -12.49 -4.91 9.26
C VAL A 42 -13.77 -4.18 9.65
N LEU A 43 -14.93 -4.79 9.37
CA LEU A 43 -16.24 -4.25 9.70
C LEU A 43 -16.62 -4.54 11.15
N GLU A 44 -16.30 -5.74 11.62
CA GLU A 44 -16.50 -6.18 13.00
C GLU A 44 -15.24 -6.93 13.43
N ALA A 45 -14.58 -6.42 14.48
CA ALA A 45 -13.45 -7.12 15.08
C ALA A 45 -13.95 -8.29 15.93
N ASP A 46 -13.23 -9.40 15.88
CA ASP A 46 -13.59 -10.69 16.47
C ASP A 46 -14.06 -10.65 17.94
N ASP A 47 -15.18 -11.32 18.22
CA ASP A 47 -15.77 -11.63 19.53
C ASP A 47 -15.71 -13.14 19.90
N GLY A 48 -15.04 -13.95 19.09
CA GLY A 48 -14.85 -15.41 19.22
C GLY A 48 -15.07 -16.21 17.92
N GLU A 49 -15.70 -15.62 16.90
CA GLU A 49 -16.11 -16.27 15.64
C GLU A 49 -15.22 -15.93 14.42
N GLY A 50 -14.36 -14.91 14.53
CA GLY A 50 -13.51 -14.32 13.50
C GLY A 50 -13.94 -12.90 13.08
N ASP A 51 -12.99 -12.13 12.53
CA ASP A 51 -13.23 -10.79 12.01
C ASP A 51 -14.23 -10.84 10.84
N LEU A 52 -15.26 -10.00 10.83
CA LEU A 52 -15.99 -9.69 9.60
C LEU A 52 -15.17 -8.70 8.79
N ILE A 53 -14.74 -9.11 7.60
CA ILE A 53 -13.98 -8.26 6.70
C ILE A 53 -14.75 -8.03 5.40
N ARG A 54 -14.61 -6.83 4.85
CA ARG A 54 -14.98 -6.51 3.46
C ARG A 54 -13.71 -6.38 2.63
N ARG A 55 -13.72 -6.95 1.42
CA ARG A 55 -12.59 -6.91 0.49
C ARG A 55 -12.99 -6.27 -0.82
N TRP A 56 -12.06 -5.52 -1.39
CA TRP A 56 -12.14 -4.96 -2.73
C TRP A 56 -10.94 -5.44 -3.54
N ALA A 57 -11.21 -6.05 -4.70
CA ALA A 57 -10.17 -6.47 -5.61
C ALA A 57 -10.49 -6.11 -7.06
N LEU A 58 -9.46 -5.78 -7.81
CA LEU A 58 -9.53 -5.52 -9.24
C LEU A 58 -9.68 -6.82 -10.02
N THR A 59 -10.69 -6.88 -10.88
CA THR A 59 -11.00 -7.99 -11.77
C THR A 59 -10.88 -7.51 -13.22
N GLY A 60 -10.26 -8.30 -14.10
CA GLY A 60 -10.09 -7.96 -15.52
C GLY A 60 -9.27 -6.69 -15.81
N GLY A 61 -8.75 -6.00 -14.78
CA GLY A 61 -8.07 -4.72 -14.91
C GLY A 61 -8.99 -3.49 -14.97
N THR A 62 -10.31 -3.69 -15.00
CA THR A 62 -11.29 -2.61 -15.26
C THR A 62 -12.47 -2.60 -14.31
N GLU A 63 -12.67 -3.65 -13.51
CA GLU A 63 -13.81 -3.78 -12.61
C GLU A 63 -13.35 -4.03 -11.18
N VAL A 64 -14.16 -3.63 -10.20
CA VAL A 64 -13.90 -3.94 -8.78
C VAL A 64 -14.92 -4.93 -8.28
N HIS A 65 -14.45 -6.08 -7.84
CA HIS A 65 -15.26 -7.03 -7.09
C HIS A 65 -15.19 -6.67 -5.60
N THR A 66 -16.36 -6.64 -4.95
CA THR A 66 -16.50 -6.36 -3.51
C THR A 66 -17.26 -7.51 -2.86
N TRP A 67 -16.75 -8.03 -1.75
CA TRP A 67 -17.41 -9.11 -1.03
C TRP A 67 -16.97 -9.18 0.43
N ASP A 68 -17.84 -9.75 1.25
CA ASP A 68 -17.63 -9.92 2.68
C ASP A 68 -17.19 -11.35 3.00
N ALA A 69 -16.37 -11.50 4.05
CA ALA A 69 -15.96 -12.79 4.56
C ALA A 69 -15.74 -12.73 6.08
N ARG A 70 -16.06 -13.83 6.78
CA ARG A 70 -15.58 -14.06 8.14
C ARG A 70 -14.18 -14.66 8.06
N ARG A 71 -13.20 -13.98 8.65
CA ARG A 71 -11.79 -14.36 8.65
C ARG A 71 -11.38 -14.85 10.04
N ARG A 72 -10.82 -16.05 10.09
CA ARG A 72 -10.19 -16.61 11.30
C ARG A 72 -8.70 -16.83 11.05
N LEU A 73 -7.89 -16.39 11.99
CA LEU A 73 -6.43 -16.51 11.96
C LEU A 73 -5.98 -17.43 13.10
N ASP A 74 -5.37 -18.55 12.75
CA ASP A 74 -4.66 -19.42 13.68
C ASP A 74 -3.16 -19.18 13.49
N ARG A 75 -2.57 -18.35 14.36
CA ARG A 75 -1.14 -17.99 14.30
C ARG A 75 -0.23 -19.12 14.78
N ASP A 76 -0.71 -19.99 15.66
CA ASP A 76 0.07 -21.10 16.19
C ASP A 76 0.11 -22.27 15.20
N GLY A 77 -1.03 -22.57 14.55
CA GLY A 77 -1.16 -23.57 13.51
C GLY A 77 -0.87 -23.08 12.09
N LEU A 78 -0.55 -21.80 11.91
CA LEU A 78 -0.31 -21.14 10.62
C LEU A 78 -1.42 -21.44 9.60
N ARG A 79 -2.65 -21.08 9.96
CA ARG A 79 -3.84 -21.32 9.16
C ARG A 79 -4.73 -20.09 9.07
N ILE A 80 -5.24 -19.81 7.88
CA ILE A 80 -6.19 -18.74 7.62
C ILE A 80 -7.46 -19.36 7.05
N VAL A 81 -8.60 -19.11 7.67
CA VAL A 81 -9.91 -19.55 7.18
C VAL A 81 -10.72 -18.32 6.80
N LEU A 82 -11.31 -18.34 5.60
CA LEU A 82 -12.15 -17.30 5.06
C LEU A 82 -13.47 -17.94 4.62
N ASP A 83 -14.56 -17.56 5.28
CA ASP A 83 -15.91 -17.98 4.91
C ASP A 83 -16.62 -16.79 4.26
N GLN A 84 -16.96 -16.91 2.98
CA GLN A 84 -17.69 -15.86 2.27
C GLN A 84 -19.08 -15.68 2.90
N VAL A 85 -19.42 -14.42 3.17
CA VAL A 85 -20.75 -14.03 3.66
C VAL A 85 -21.65 -13.74 2.46
N ASP A 86 -22.88 -14.23 2.52
CA ASP A 86 -23.93 -14.04 1.51
C ASP A 86 -23.45 -14.27 0.07
N PRO A 87 -22.92 -15.49 -0.25
CA PRO A 87 -22.55 -15.82 -1.61
C PRO A 87 -23.75 -15.65 -2.54
N GLN A 88 -23.48 -15.17 -3.75
CA GLN A 88 -24.52 -14.91 -4.74
C GLN A 88 -24.83 -16.19 -5.53
N ALA A 89 -26.12 -16.45 -5.75
CA ALA A 89 -26.57 -17.58 -6.56
C ALA A 89 -25.84 -17.61 -7.93
N PRO A 90 -25.46 -18.79 -8.43
CA PRO A 90 -25.83 -20.13 -7.94
C PRO A 90 -24.97 -20.66 -6.78
N LEU A 91 -24.03 -19.88 -6.27
CA LEU A 91 -23.16 -20.25 -5.16
C LEU A 91 -23.90 -20.12 -3.83
N THR A 92 -23.95 -21.20 -3.05
CA THR A 92 -24.63 -21.22 -1.74
C THR A 92 -23.66 -21.21 -0.55
N SER A 93 -22.41 -21.62 -0.76
CA SER A 93 -21.32 -21.43 0.21
C SER A 93 -19.98 -21.36 -0.49
N MET A 94 -19.03 -20.63 0.10
CA MET A 94 -17.64 -20.58 -0.36
C MET A 94 -16.73 -20.35 0.83
N ARG A 95 -15.81 -21.30 1.06
CA ARG A 95 -14.78 -21.25 2.09
C ARG A 95 -13.42 -21.41 1.43
N ALA A 96 -12.46 -20.59 1.82
CA ALA A 96 -11.05 -20.77 1.51
C ALA A 96 -10.27 -21.06 2.78
N VAL A 97 -9.44 -22.11 2.76
CA VAL A 97 -8.53 -22.47 3.85
C VAL A 97 -7.11 -22.43 3.31
N TRP A 98 -6.31 -21.53 3.88
CA TRP A 98 -4.87 -21.46 3.64
C TRP A 98 -4.13 -22.12 4.80
N SER A 99 -3.13 -22.94 4.51
CA SER A 99 -2.22 -23.52 5.50
C SER A 99 -0.77 -23.37 5.03
N PHE A 100 0.11 -23.06 5.98
CA PHE A 100 1.52 -22.81 5.73
C PHE A 100 2.35 -23.76 6.61
N GLU A 101 2.91 -24.80 6.00
CA GLU A 101 3.66 -25.84 6.71
C GLU A 101 5.16 -25.67 6.46
N PRO A 102 6.02 -25.71 7.50
CA PRO A 102 7.48 -25.73 7.30
C PRO A 102 7.92 -26.96 6.48
N ASP A 103 8.78 -26.75 5.47
CA ASP A 103 9.20 -27.80 4.53
C ASP A 103 10.73 -27.87 4.37
N GLY A 104 11.44 -27.99 5.51
CA GLY A 104 12.91 -28.07 5.55
C GLY A 104 13.62 -26.80 5.04
N GLU A 105 14.92 -26.65 5.33
CA GLU A 105 15.79 -25.58 4.77
C GLU A 105 15.23 -24.14 4.75
N GLY A 106 14.31 -23.81 5.67
CA GLY A 106 13.65 -22.50 5.70
C GLY A 106 12.59 -22.28 4.61
N ALA A 107 12.16 -23.32 3.91
CA ALA A 107 11.06 -23.32 2.95
C ALA A 107 9.70 -23.63 3.62
N ALA A 108 8.63 -23.41 2.87
CA ALA A 108 7.26 -23.70 3.27
C ALA A 108 6.50 -24.40 2.15
N THR A 109 5.67 -25.37 2.52
CA THR A 109 4.56 -25.83 1.69
C THR A 109 3.35 -24.96 1.98
N VAL A 110 2.82 -24.31 0.94
CA VAL A 110 1.61 -23.49 1.02
C VAL A 110 0.49 -24.20 0.29
N ASP A 111 -0.59 -24.47 1.01
CA ASP A 111 -1.80 -25.08 0.50
C ASP A 111 -2.96 -24.10 0.59
N VAL A 112 -3.80 -24.10 -0.43
CA VAL A 112 -5.11 -23.45 -0.39
C VAL A 112 -6.17 -24.43 -0.87
N THR A 113 -7.18 -24.63 -0.05
CA THR A 113 -8.37 -25.42 -0.37
C THR A 113 -9.56 -24.50 -0.44
N HIS A 114 -10.26 -24.52 -1.58
CA HIS A 114 -11.58 -23.93 -1.72
C HIS A 114 -12.63 -25.04 -1.57
N GLU A 115 -13.56 -24.82 -0.65
CA GLU A 115 -14.74 -25.66 -0.44
C GLU A 115 -15.97 -24.82 -0.77
N PHE A 116 -16.80 -25.30 -1.67
CA PHE A 116 -18.01 -24.57 -2.07
C PHE A 116 -19.17 -25.49 -2.37
N THR A 117 -20.38 -24.95 -2.22
CA THR A 117 -21.62 -25.59 -2.64
C THR A 117 -22.34 -24.69 -3.63
N VAL A 118 -23.05 -25.28 -4.57
CA VAL A 118 -23.94 -24.58 -5.50
C VAL A 118 -25.34 -25.18 -5.41
N ASP A 119 -26.35 -24.46 -5.88
CA ASP A 119 -27.65 -25.07 -6.17
C ASP A 119 -27.48 -26.18 -7.23
N ASP A 120 -28.45 -27.10 -7.37
CA ASP A 120 -28.39 -28.31 -8.21
C ASP A 120 -28.24 -28.02 -9.74
N ASP A 121 -27.15 -27.35 -10.13
CA ASP A 121 -26.73 -26.95 -11.47
C ASP A 121 -25.29 -27.45 -11.70
N PRO A 122 -25.11 -28.60 -12.39
CA PRO A 122 -23.80 -29.13 -12.72
C PRO A 122 -22.95 -28.19 -13.57
N GLU A 123 -23.56 -27.27 -14.34
CA GLU A 123 -22.83 -26.29 -15.10
C GLU A 123 -22.24 -25.20 -14.19
N ALA A 124 -22.98 -24.77 -13.17
CA ALA A 124 -22.48 -23.88 -12.13
C ALA A 124 -21.31 -24.49 -11.36
N VAL A 125 -21.36 -25.79 -11.05
CA VAL A 125 -20.21 -26.51 -10.46
C VAL A 125 -18.98 -26.37 -11.35
N ARG A 126 -19.12 -26.69 -12.64
CA ARG A 126 -18.00 -26.63 -13.60
C ARG A 126 -17.43 -25.22 -13.72
N ARG A 127 -18.29 -24.20 -13.95
CA ARG A 127 -17.86 -22.80 -14.04
C ARG A 127 -17.13 -22.34 -12.78
N THR A 128 -17.69 -22.62 -11.59
CA THR A 128 -17.06 -22.24 -10.31
C THR A 128 -15.70 -22.92 -10.12
N THR A 129 -15.61 -24.21 -10.47
CA THR A 129 -14.35 -24.97 -10.43
C THR A 129 -13.30 -24.35 -11.35
N ASP A 130 -13.69 -24.06 -12.60
CA ASP A 130 -12.81 -23.45 -13.61
C ASP A 130 -12.34 -22.06 -13.17
N ASP A 131 -13.24 -21.24 -12.61
CA ASP A 131 -12.91 -19.92 -12.08
C ASP A 131 -11.92 -19.98 -10.90
N VAL A 132 -12.07 -20.96 -10.00
CA VAL A 132 -11.12 -21.17 -8.90
C VAL A 132 -9.77 -21.65 -9.44
N ASN A 133 -9.76 -22.59 -10.38
CA ASN A 133 -8.54 -23.09 -11.01
C ASN A 133 -7.81 -22.03 -11.84
N ALA A 134 -8.53 -21.12 -12.47
CA ALA A 134 -7.94 -20.01 -13.22
C ALA A 134 -7.31 -18.95 -12.29
N ARG A 135 -7.90 -18.72 -11.11
CA ARG A 135 -7.49 -17.62 -10.22
C ARG A 135 -6.43 -18.00 -9.19
N THR A 136 -6.54 -19.19 -8.62
CA THR A 136 -5.73 -19.59 -7.46
C THR A 136 -4.23 -19.67 -7.75
N PRO A 137 -3.76 -20.23 -8.89
CA PRO A 137 -2.33 -20.30 -9.18
C PRO A 137 -1.65 -18.95 -9.20
N GLY A 138 -2.29 -17.92 -9.78
CA GLY A 138 -1.72 -16.57 -9.82
C GLY A 138 -1.58 -15.90 -8.45
N GLN A 139 -2.49 -16.22 -7.50
CA GLN A 139 -2.38 -15.75 -6.11
C GLN A 139 -1.22 -16.42 -5.39
N LEU A 140 -1.09 -17.74 -5.53
CA LEU A 140 0.01 -18.52 -4.96
C LEU A 140 1.36 -18.09 -5.54
N ASP A 141 1.44 -17.86 -6.85
CA ASP A 141 2.63 -17.37 -7.51
C ASP A 141 3.02 -15.97 -7.02
N SER A 142 2.04 -15.08 -6.82
CA SER A 142 2.29 -13.73 -6.28
C SER A 142 2.84 -13.78 -4.86
N LEU A 143 2.29 -14.66 -4.01
CA LEU A 143 2.81 -14.90 -2.65
C LEU A 143 4.22 -15.46 -2.70
N ARG A 144 4.48 -16.47 -3.54
CA ARG A 144 5.81 -17.08 -3.69
C ARG A 144 6.84 -16.03 -4.10
N ASP A 145 6.55 -15.28 -5.15
CA ASP A 145 7.46 -14.27 -5.69
C ASP A 145 7.79 -13.17 -4.67
N LEU A 146 6.80 -12.77 -3.85
CA LEU A 146 7.00 -11.80 -2.78
C LEU A 146 7.82 -12.37 -1.62
N ALA A 147 7.43 -13.55 -1.12
CA ALA A 147 8.04 -14.15 0.05
C ALA A 147 9.50 -14.54 -0.21
N GLU A 148 9.80 -15.13 -1.37
CA GLU A 148 11.18 -15.51 -1.75
C GLU A 148 12.11 -14.30 -1.96
N ARG A 149 11.55 -13.11 -2.15
CA ARG A 149 12.29 -11.86 -2.37
C ARG A 149 12.06 -10.85 -1.27
N TRP A 150 11.51 -11.27 -0.12
CA TRP A 150 11.06 -10.36 0.92
C TRP A 150 12.19 -9.42 1.38
N GLU A 151 13.39 -9.96 1.62
CA GLU A 151 14.56 -9.17 2.05
C GLU A 151 15.02 -8.15 0.99
N GLU A 152 14.76 -8.39 -0.30
CA GLU A 152 15.05 -7.43 -1.36
C GLU A 152 13.96 -6.37 -1.50
N VAL A 153 12.71 -6.77 -1.23
CA VAL A 153 11.50 -6.02 -1.55
C VAL A 153 11.07 -5.10 -0.41
N GLU A 154 11.13 -5.58 0.83
CA GLU A 154 10.75 -4.82 2.02
C GLU A 154 11.48 -3.46 2.09
N PRO A 155 12.82 -3.39 1.88
CA PRO A 155 13.53 -2.11 1.93
C PRO A 155 13.18 -1.14 0.79
N LEU A 156 12.53 -1.61 -0.27
CA LEU A 156 12.11 -0.79 -1.41
C LEU A 156 10.73 -0.13 -1.20
N VAL A 157 10.01 -0.54 -0.16
CA VAL A 157 8.74 0.06 0.22
C VAL A 157 8.99 1.36 0.96
N ILE A 158 8.58 2.46 0.34
CA ILE A 158 8.60 3.80 0.95
C ILE A 158 7.19 4.09 1.40
N SER A 159 7.02 4.30 2.71
CA SER A 159 5.74 4.51 3.38
C SER A 159 5.81 5.76 4.24
N PHE A 160 4.89 6.71 4.04
CA PHE A 160 4.76 7.91 4.88
C PHE A 160 3.33 8.46 4.83
N GLU A 161 2.97 9.24 5.85
CA GLU A 161 1.71 9.96 5.93
C GLU A 161 1.95 11.43 6.33
N ASP A 162 1.28 12.35 5.63
CA ASP A 162 1.35 13.78 5.88
C ASP A 162 0.02 14.31 6.44
N PRO A 163 -0.05 14.66 7.75
CA PRO A 163 -1.26 15.18 8.36
C PRO A 163 -1.43 16.70 8.19
N LEU A 164 -2.67 17.13 7.94
CA LEU A 164 -3.09 18.54 7.96
C LEU A 164 -4.34 18.76 8.83
N PHE A 165 -4.31 19.78 9.68
CA PHE A 165 -5.49 20.22 10.44
C PHE A 165 -6.28 21.28 9.67
N ILE A 166 -7.58 21.05 9.49
CA ILE A 166 -8.47 21.89 8.71
C ILE A 166 -9.60 22.41 9.61
N GLY A 167 -9.79 23.73 9.65
CA GLY A 167 -10.88 24.39 10.36
C GLY A 167 -12.20 24.35 9.59
N GLY A 168 -12.70 23.15 9.28
CA GLY A 168 -13.88 22.90 8.47
C GLY A 168 -14.58 21.60 8.85
N ARG A 169 -15.76 21.37 8.26
CA ARG A 169 -16.52 20.13 8.45
C ARG A 169 -15.83 18.99 7.73
N LEU A 170 -15.94 17.78 8.27
CA LEU A 170 -15.33 16.59 7.65
C LEU A 170 -15.91 16.37 6.27
N GLU A 171 -17.24 16.44 6.17
CA GLU A 171 -17.99 16.29 4.91
C GLU A 171 -17.48 17.23 3.81
N ASP A 172 -17.18 18.50 4.13
CA ASP A 172 -16.71 19.47 3.14
C ASP A 172 -15.32 19.09 2.59
N VAL A 173 -14.44 18.56 3.44
CA VAL A 173 -13.09 18.12 3.03
C VAL A 173 -13.15 16.80 2.28
N TYR A 174 -13.99 15.87 2.75
CA TYR A 174 -14.23 14.59 2.07
C TYR A 174 -14.76 14.85 0.65
N GLU A 175 -15.79 15.68 0.49
CA GLU A 175 -16.39 16.01 -0.80
C GLU A 175 -15.38 16.64 -1.76
N PHE A 176 -14.48 17.50 -1.27
CA PHE A 176 -13.43 18.07 -2.10
C PHE A 176 -12.51 16.99 -2.71
N LEU A 177 -12.16 15.95 -1.95
CA LEU A 177 -11.29 14.87 -2.40
C LEU A 177 -12.06 13.77 -3.17
N TYR A 178 -13.33 13.55 -2.84
CA TYR A 178 -14.23 12.62 -3.52
C TYR A 178 -14.59 13.10 -4.93
N ALA A 179 -14.93 14.38 -5.10
CA ALA A 179 -15.24 14.99 -6.40
C ALA A 179 -13.97 15.33 -7.22
N ALA A 180 -13.22 14.28 -7.58
CA ALA A 180 -11.97 14.41 -8.33
C ALA A 180 -12.15 14.89 -9.78
N ASP A 181 -13.33 14.70 -10.37
CA ASP A 181 -13.76 15.29 -11.64
C ASP A 181 -13.57 16.82 -11.69
N LYS A 182 -13.65 17.49 -10.53
CA LYS A 182 -13.50 18.94 -10.41
C LYS A 182 -12.08 19.38 -10.09
N TRP A 183 -11.13 18.46 -9.95
CA TRP A 183 -9.74 18.79 -9.64
C TRP A 183 -9.04 19.62 -10.71
N PRO A 184 -9.27 19.46 -12.04
CA PRO A 184 -8.68 20.34 -13.04
C PRO A 184 -8.98 21.83 -12.83
N GLU A 185 -10.09 22.16 -12.17
CA GLU A 185 -10.49 23.54 -11.87
C GLU A 185 -9.98 24.03 -10.50
N ARG A 186 -9.55 23.11 -9.63
CA ARG A 186 -9.32 23.35 -8.19
C ARG A 186 -7.87 23.13 -7.76
N VAL A 187 -7.14 22.26 -8.44
CA VAL A 187 -5.81 21.78 -8.06
C VAL A 187 -4.80 22.19 -9.13
N PRO A 188 -3.90 23.16 -8.86
CA PRO A 188 -3.10 23.81 -9.90
C PRO A 188 -2.21 22.92 -10.78
N HIS A 189 -1.84 21.72 -10.33
CA HIS A 189 -0.97 20.80 -11.09
C HIS A 189 -1.75 19.71 -11.85
N VAL A 190 -3.07 19.68 -11.73
CA VAL A 190 -3.94 18.75 -12.46
C VAL A 190 -4.43 19.47 -13.70
N GLU A 191 -3.98 19.04 -14.88
CA GLU A 191 -4.42 19.63 -16.15
C GLU A 191 -5.76 19.07 -16.60
N LYS A 192 -5.90 17.74 -16.51
CA LYS A 192 -7.04 17.01 -17.02
C LYS A 192 -7.27 15.75 -16.19
N LEU A 193 -8.55 15.43 -15.98
CA LEU A 193 -8.96 14.22 -15.28
C LEU A 193 -10.24 13.67 -15.93
N GLU A 194 -10.20 12.41 -16.33
CA GLU A 194 -11.36 11.69 -16.90
C GLU A 194 -11.79 10.64 -15.88
N MET A 195 -12.96 10.80 -15.28
CA MET A 195 -13.45 9.95 -14.19
C MET A 195 -14.67 9.13 -14.62
N THR A 196 -14.74 7.88 -14.16
CA THR A 196 -15.95 7.05 -14.19
C THR A 196 -16.28 6.54 -12.80
N GLU A 197 -17.58 6.41 -12.52
CA GLU A 197 -18.12 5.87 -11.26
C GLU A 197 -19.40 5.10 -11.57
N ASP A 198 -19.24 3.98 -12.27
CA ASP A 198 -20.39 3.14 -12.68
C ASP A 198 -21.02 2.43 -11.47
N THR A 199 -20.22 2.18 -10.43
CA THR A 199 -20.67 1.69 -9.12
C THR A 199 -20.44 2.79 -8.08
N PRO A 200 -21.46 3.17 -7.29
CA PRO A 200 -21.30 4.20 -6.27
C PRO A 200 -20.10 3.92 -5.35
N ASN A 201 -19.29 4.94 -5.12
CA ASN A 201 -18.07 4.95 -4.32
C ASN A 201 -16.89 4.13 -4.87
N ILE A 202 -16.99 3.59 -6.09
CA ILE A 202 -15.89 2.95 -6.80
C ILE A 202 -15.55 3.79 -8.03
N GLN A 203 -14.41 4.46 -7.98
CA GLN A 203 -14.03 5.41 -9.01
C GLN A 203 -12.81 4.95 -9.76
N PHE A 204 -12.83 5.13 -11.08
CA PHE A 204 -11.66 5.05 -11.93
C PHE A 204 -11.38 6.42 -12.51
N PHE A 205 -10.11 6.78 -12.64
CA PHE A 205 -9.77 7.94 -13.46
C PHE A 205 -8.41 7.84 -14.11
N ASP A 206 -8.30 8.49 -15.26
CA ASP A 206 -7.04 8.87 -15.90
C ASP A 206 -6.76 10.34 -15.57
N MET A 207 -5.59 10.62 -14.99
CA MET A 207 -5.18 11.96 -14.55
C MET A 207 -3.88 12.38 -15.23
N HIS A 208 -3.91 13.56 -15.84
CA HIS A 208 -2.78 14.23 -16.46
C HIS A 208 -2.26 15.33 -15.53
N THR A 209 -0.97 15.22 -15.19
CA THR A 209 -0.30 16.18 -14.30
C THR A 209 0.93 16.78 -14.96
N HIS A 210 1.13 18.08 -14.73
CA HIS A 210 2.36 18.80 -15.11
C HIS A 210 3.38 18.68 -13.99
N THR A 211 4.54 18.10 -14.28
CA THR A 211 5.66 18.16 -13.35
C THR A 211 6.47 19.45 -13.56
N PRO A 212 7.15 19.97 -12.52
CA PRO A 212 7.96 21.20 -12.64
C PRO A 212 9.09 21.14 -13.67
N ASP A 213 9.46 19.96 -14.14
CA ASP A 213 10.44 19.73 -15.21
C ASP A 213 9.83 19.78 -16.62
N GLY A 214 8.54 20.12 -16.75
CA GLY A 214 7.83 20.31 -18.01
C GLY A 214 7.41 19.02 -18.70
N ARG A 215 7.40 17.88 -17.99
CA ARG A 215 6.93 16.60 -18.51
C ARG A 215 5.49 16.33 -18.10
N ASP A 216 4.74 15.76 -19.03
CA ASP A 216 3.38 15.29 -18.76
C ASP A 216 3.42 13.86 -18.24
N HIS A 217 2.66 13.61 -17.17
CA HIS A 217 2.49 12.27 -16.63
C HIS A 217 1.00 11.93 -16.59
N THR A 218 0.64 10.89 -17.36
CA THR A 218 -0.66 10.24 -17.28
C THR A 218 -0.58 9.09 -16.31
N THR A 219 -1.46 9.08 -15.31
CA THR A 219 -1.62 7.97 -14.38
C THR A 219 -3.06 7.51 -14.35
N ARG A 220 -3.27 6.20 -14.23
CA ARG A 220 -4.60 5.63 -14.04
C ARG A 220 -4.74 5.12 -12.62
N SER A 221 -5.78 5.54 -11.93
CA SER A 221 -6.06 5.14 -10.56
C SER A 221 -7.44 4.51 -10.42
N VAL A 222 -7.56 3.61 -9.46
CA VAL A 222 -8.83 3.14 -8.93
C VAL A 222 -8.94 3.57 -7.46
N ARG A 223 -10.12 3.99 -7.02
CA ARG A 223 -10.40 4.40 -5.65
C ARG A 223 -11.60 3.67 -5.08
N VAL A 224 -11.49 3.31 -3.80
CA VAL A 224 -12.62 2.90 -2.96
C VAL A 224 -12.89 4.01 -1.97
N CYS A 225 -14.09 4.57 -2.03
CA CYS A 225 -14.50 5.70 -1.21
C CYS A 225 -15.37 5.19 -0.06
N LEU A 226 -14.98 5.47 1.18
CA LEU A 226 -15.73 5.10 2.39
C LEU A 226 -16.27 6.39 3.02
N PRO A 227 -17.55 6.75 2.75
CA PRO A 227 -18.12 8.02 3.14
C PRO A 227 -17.87 8.39 4.60
N GLY A 228 -17.36 9.59 4.82
CA GLY A 228 -17.10 10.12 6.16
C GLY A 228 -15.90 9.51 6.91
N ASN A 229 -15.16 8.59 6.29
CA ASN A 229 -14.04 7.89 6.92
C ASN A 229 -12.73 8.05 6.12
N LYS A 230 -12.65 7.45 4.93
CA LYS A 230 -11.43 7.47 4.11
C LYS A 230 -11.69 7.22 2.63
N ILE A 231 -10.77 7.65 1.77
CA ILE A 231 -10.70 7.29 0.35
C ILE A 231 -9.38 6.58 0.14
N VAL A 232 -9.39 5.30 -0.19
CA VAL A 232 -8.19 4.53 -0.52
C VAL A 232 -8.04 4.43 -2.03
N TYR A 233 -6.81 4.42 -2.52
CA TYR A 233 -6.55 4.36 -3.95
C TYR A 233 -5.34 3.50 -4.29
N LYS A 234 -5.34 3.00 -5.53
CA LYS A 234 -4.22 2.30 -6.15
C LYS A 234 -4.01 2.81 -7.56
N GLN A 235 -2.77 3.11 -7.91
CA GLN A 235 -2.40 3.37 -9.30
C GLN A 235 -2.24 2.03 -10.03
N ILE A 236 -2.99 1.89 -11.12
CA ILE A 236 -3.00 0.70 -11.98
C ILE A 236 -2.27 0.92 -13.31
N SER A 237 -2.00 2.19 -13.64
CA SER A 237 -0.95 2.57 -14.61
C SER A 237 0.11 3.38 -13.86
N LEU A 238 1.30 2.81 -13.72
CA LEU A 238 2.37 3.31 -12.86
C LEU A 238 3.42 4.08 -13.68
N PRO A 239 4.03 5.12 -13.10
CA PRO A 239 5.27 5.68 -13.63
C PRO A 239 6.39 4.63 -13.64
N ALA A 240 7.33 4.74 -14.59
CA ALA A 240 8.38 3.73 -14.82
C ALA A 240 9.31 3.45 -13.62
N LEU A 241 9.30 4.29 -12.58
CA LEU A 241 10.12 4.11 -11.37
C LEU A 241 9.44 3.19 -10.33
N LEU A 242 8.14 2.95 -10.44
CA LEU A 242 7.35 2.30 -9.41
C LEU A 242 6.81 0.94 -9.88
N ASP A 243 6.97 -0.08 -9.03
CA ASP A 243 6.34 -1.40 -9.17
C ASP A 243 4.97 -1.46 -8.47
N GLY A 244 4.66 -0.45 -7.66
CA GLY A 244 3.37 -0.28 -6.98
C GLY A 244 3.26 1.09 -6.35
N HIS A 245 2.05 1.67 -6.38
CA HIS A 245 1.73 2.90 -5.68
C HIS A 245 0.29 2.83 -5.19
N THR A 246 0.15 2.87 -3.87
CA THR A 246 -1.13 2.93 -3.18
C THR A 246 -1.12 4.11 -2.23
N GLY A 247 -2.28 4.60 -1.87
CA GLY A 247 -2.38 5.61 -0.84
C GLY A 247 -3.80 5.76 -0.36
N HIS A 248 -3.97 6.73 0.52
CA HIS A 248 -5.24 6.97 1.16
C HIS A 248 -5.36 8.42 1.64
N TRP A 249 -6.60 8.86 1.71
CA TRP A 249 -7.03 10.08 2.37
C TRP A 249 -7.86 9.67 3.58
N VAL A 250 -7.34 9.81 4.79
CA VAL A 250 -8.08 9.46 6.02
C VAL A 250 -8.55 10.73 6.70
N PHE A 251 -9.81 10.72 7.13
CA PHE A 251 -10.45 11.83 7.81
C PHE A 251 -10.73 11.45 9.25
N THR A 252 -10.22 12.26 10.18
CA THR A 252 -10.48 12.07 11.61
C THR A 252 -11.02 13.36 12.20
N GLU A 253 -12.23 13.30 12.75
CA GLU A 253 -12.76 14.41 13.54
C GLU A 253 -11.91 14.61 14.80
N THR A 254 -11.61 15.86 15.11
CA THR A 254 -10.85 16.18 16.32
C THR A 254 -11.68 17.03 17.26
N PRO A 255 -11.64 16.75 18.58
CA PRO A 255 -12.24 17.62 19.57
C PRO A 255 -11.66 19.03 19.47
N ARG A 256 -12.52 20.01 19.74
CA ARG A 256 -12.17 21.42 19.70
C ARG A 256 -11.00 21.74 20.64
N VAL A 257 -9.89 22.25 20.10
CA VAL A 257 -8.92 23.00 20.91
C VAL A 257 -9.39 24.46 20.98
N SER A 258 -9.99 24.84 22.12
CA SER A 258 -10.23 26.25 22.42
C SER A 258 -8.92 26.88 22.91
N SER A 259 -8.07 27.35 22.00
CA SER A 259 -7.01 28.27 22.39
C SER A 259 -7.67 29.61 22.74
N ARG A 260 -8.04 29.77 24.02
CA ARG A 260 -8.61 31.02 24.55
C ARG A 260 -7.49 32.03 24.71
N THR A 261 -7.16 32.78 23.65
CA THR A 261 -6.40 34.02 23.79
C THR A 261 -7.33 35.11 24.32
N PRO A 262 -7.10 35.70 25.50
CA PRO A 262 -7.92 36.80 25.99
C PRO A 262 -7.86 37.99 25.01
N GLY A 263 -9.02 38.48 24.55
CA GLY A 263 -9.13 39.73 23.81
C GLY A 263 -9.30 39.65 22.28
N THR A 264 -9.45 38.47 21.67
CA THR A 264 -9.71 38.36 20.22
C THR A 264 -11.20 38.06 19.94
N PRO A 265 -11.86 38.72 18.94
CA PRO A 265 -13.26 38.45 18.62
C PRO A 265 -13.46 36.99 18.18
N ARG A 266 -14.64 36.44 18.46
CA ARG A 266 -15.03 35.07 18.07
C ARG A 266 -14.85 34.86 16.56
N ARG A 267 -13.76 34.20 16.15
CA ARG A 267 -13.69 33.55 14.82
C ARG A 267 -14.67 32.37 14.83
N SER A 268 -15.34 32.17 13.69
CA SER A 268 -16.48 31.26 13.53
C SER A 268 -16.26 29.88 14.16
N ASN A 269 -17.28 29.40 14.89
CA ASN A 269 -17.33 28.09 15.54
C ASN A 269 -17.47 26.99 14.48
N ARG A 270 -16.37 26.50 13.89
CA ARG A 270 -16.41 25.29 13.05
C ARG A 270 -15.59 24.15 13.67
N PRO A 271 -16.05 22.89 13.56
CA PRO A 271 -15.27 21.71 13.93
C PRO A 271 -13.93 21.69 13.19
N ARG A 272 -12.97 20.93 13.73
CA ARG A 272 -11.65 20.74 13.11
C ARG A 272 -11.48 19.29 12.70
N CYS A 273 -11.04 19.07 11.48
CA CYS A 273 -10.75 17.75 10.95
C CYS A 273 -9.25 17.60 10.72
N ARG A 274 -8.72 16.40 10.95
CA ARG A 274 -7.39 16.02 10.52
C ARG A 274 -7.53 15.19 9.24
N CYS A 275 -6.87 15.62 8.17
CA CYS A 275 -6.74 14.87 6.94
C CYS A 275 -5.33 14.30 6.87
N TRP A 276 -5.19 13.02 6.53
CA TRP A 276 -3.91 12.37 6.28
C TRP A 276 -3.85 11.96 4.82
N GLY A 277 -2.83 12.42 4.10
CA GLY A 277 -2.45 11.84 2.83
C GLY A 277 -1.33 10.84 3.08
N GLY A 278 -1.61 9.55 2.94
CA GLY A 278 -0.58 8.52 3.00
C GLY A 278 -0.21 8.01 1.62
N HIS A 279 1.09 7.85 1.40
CA HIS A 279 1.66 7.35 0.15
C HIS A 279 2.55 6.15 0.43
N HIS A 280 2.29 5.06 -0.27
CA HIS A 280 3.15 3.88 -0.28
C HIS A 280 3.60 3.60 -1.70
N GLY A 281 4.89 3.76 -1.97
CA GLY A 281 5.50 3.49 -3.26
C GLY A 281 6.56 2.40 -3.15
N ARG A 282 6.58 1.45 -4.08
CA ARG A 282 7.67 0.48 -4.22
C ARG A 282 8.51 0.82 -5.43
N ARG A 283 9.82 1.04 -5.25
CA ARG A 283 10.73 1.36 -6.35
C ARG A 283 11.18 0.12 -7.13
N CYS A 284 11.33 0.27 -8.44
CA CYS A 284 12.00 -0.70 -9.31
C CYS A 284 13.53 -0.68 -9.07
N GLN A 285 14.17 -1.85 -9.04
CA GLN A 285 15.63 -1.97 -8.90
C GLN A 285 16.42 -1.65 -10.20
N GLU A 286 15.82 -1.73 -11.39
CA GLU A 286 16.55 -1.73 -12.67
C GLU A 286 16.68 -0.36 -13.37
N VAL A 287 16.34 0.76 -12.72
CA VAL A 287 16.56 2.08 -13.31
C VAL A 287 17.90 2.64 -12.82
N PRO A 288 18.94 2.73 -13.67
CA PRO A 288 20.16 3.43 -13.28
C PRO A 288 19.80 4.89 -12.99
N ALA A 289 20.20 5.40 -11.82
CA ALA A 289 20.11 6.83 -11.52
C ALA A 289 20.77 7.62 -12.67
N PRO A 290 20.17 8.72 -13.15
CA PRO A 290 20.83 9.56 -14.14
C PRO A 290 22.16 10.04 -13.55
N ARG A 291 23.27 9.67 -14.20
CA ARG A 291 24.58 10.22 -13.89
C ARG A 291 24.50 11.72 -14.12
N ALA A 292 24.71 12.49 -13.06
CA ALA A 292 25.00 13.91 -13.17
C ALA A 292 26.34 14.06 -13.90
N GLU A 293 26.30 14.27 -15.22
CA GLU A 293 27.49 14.65 -15.96
C GLU A 293 27.89 16.08 -15.57
N HIS A 294 29.11 16.17 -15.09
CA HIS A 294 29.79 17.39 -14.71
C HIS A 294 29.95 18.34 -15.89
N GLN A 295 29.80 19.62 -15.55
CA GLN A 295 30.09 20.83 -16.32
C GLN A 295 31.45 20.81 -17.03
N GLN A 296 31.50 21.45 -18.20
CA GLN A 296 32.65 22.19 -18.71
C GLN A 296 32.25 23.12 -19.89
N PRO A 297 33.03 24.16 -20.24
CA PRO A 297 32.99 25.48 -19.61
C PRO A 297 32.57 26.61 -20.59
N ALA A 298 32.47 27.83 -20.05
CA ALA A 298 32.08 29.06 -20.73
C ALA A 298 33.01 29.48 -21.88
N ASP A 299 32.41 30.04 -22.94
CA ASP A 299 33.08 30.77 -24.03
C ASP A 299 32.90 32.29 -23.84
N PRO A 300 33.97 33.11 -23.82
CA PRO A 300 33.89 34.53 -23.53
C PRO A 300 34.06 35.39 -24.80
N ALA A 301 32.98 35.85 -25.42
CA ALA A 301 33.05 37.04 -26.27
C ALA A 301 31.65 37.55 -26.66
N LEU A 302 31.34 38.78 -26.22
CA LEU A 302 30.76 39.88 -27.01
C LEU A 302 29.96 40.83 -26.11
N ARG A 303 30.55 42.00 -25.84
CA ARG A 303 29.83 43.26 -25.55
C ARG A 303 30.02 44.17 -26.77
N PRO A 304 29.05 45.06 -27.05
CA PRO A 304 29.31 46.46 -26.66
C PRO A 304 28.08 47.27 -26.17
N ALA A 305 28.42 48.35 -25.45
CA ALA A 305 27.78 49.68 -25.24
C ALA A 305 26.27 49.77 -24.91
N VAL A 306 25.86 50.09 -23.68
CA VAL A 306 25.72 51.44 -23.05
C VAL A 306 24.74 52.39 -23.77
N ARG A 307 23.59 52.65 -23.11
CA ARG A 307 23.01 54.01 -22.98
C ARG A 307 22.30 54.15 -21.62
N ARG A 308 22.57 55.29 -20.97
CA ARG A 308 22.07 55.71 -19.65
C ARG A 308 20.69 56.36 -19.78
N GLY A 309 19.83 56.17 -18.77
CA GLY A 309 18.62 56.96 -18.51
C GLY A 309 18.19 56.82 -17.05
N ALA A 310 18.21 57.95 -16.33
CA ALA A 310 17.76 58.22 -14.95
C ALA A 310 16.28 57.85 -14.70
N ARG A 311 15.68 57.69 -13.51
CA ARG A 311 15.96 57.95 -12.07
C ARG A 311 14.91 57.14 -11.22
N PRO A 312 15.05 57.05 -9.88
CA PRO A 312 14.40 56.04 -9.03
C PRO A 312 13.16 56.54 -8.27
N CYS A 313 12.33 55.60 -7.79
CA CYS A 313 11.40 55.85 -6.68
C CYS A 313 11.65 54.86 -5.54
N ARG A 314 11.70 55.40 -4.32
CA ARG A 314 12.10 54.76 -3.06
C ARG A 314 10.87 54.19 -2.35
N SER A 315 11.02 53.05 -1.68
CA SER A 315 10.56 52.91 -0.29
C SER A 315 11.46 51.91 0.45
N ARG A 316 11.91 52.35 1.63
CA ARG A 316 12.82 51.67 2.54
C ARG A 316 11.99 50.95 3.60
N LEU A 317 12.29 49.68 3.88
CA LEU A 317 12.20 49.15 5.23
C LEU A 317 13.49 48.38 5.52
N THR A 318 14.16 48.81 6.58
CA THR A 318 15.47 48.41 7.05
C THR A 318 15.39 47.16 7.92
N CYS A 319 16.12 46.10 7.58
CA CYS A 319 16.47 45.03 8.53
C CYS A 319 17.87 45.31 9.09
N ARG A 320 17.98 45.42 10.42
CA ARG A 320 19.26 45.45 11.15
C ARG A 320 19.87 44.04 11.20
N PRO A 321 21.18 43.85 11.00
CA PRO A 321 21.86 42.61 11.34
C PRO A 321 22.30 42.64 12.81
N ALA A 322 22.05 41.56 13.56
CA ALA A 322 22.72 41.30 14.82
C ALA A 322 23.79 40.21 14.60
N GLY A 323 25.04 40.56 14.92
CA GLY A 323 26.20 39.68 14.86
C GLY A 323 26.28 38.66 16.02
N PRO A 324 27.34 37.84 16.06
CA PRO A 324 27.34 36.54 16.73
C PRO A 324 28.02 36.47 18.11
N CYS A 325 27.97 35.26 18.71
CA CYS A 325 28.73 34.69 19.86
C CYS A 325 28.10 34.87 21.27
N ARG A 326 28.07 33.91 22.21
CA ARG A 326 28.80 32.63 22.45
C ARG A 326 28.08 31.78 23.56
N PRO A 327 28.52 30.54 23.89
CA PRO A 327 27.73 29.50 24.58
C PRO A 327 28.00 29.34 26.10
N ALA A 328 27.04 28.76 26.82
CA ALA A 328 27.12 28.08 28.13
C ALA A 328 25.70 27.57 28.48
N ALA A 329 25.40 26.47 29.19
CA ALA A 329 26.13 25.42 29.88
C ALA A 329 25.19 24.19 30.06
N ARG A 330 25.74 23.06 30.54
CA ARG A 330 25.09 21.75 30.73
C ARG A 330 24.14 21.67 31.94
N ARG A 331 23.02 20.92 31.75
CA ARG A 331 22.33 19.95 32.67
C ARG A 331 21.65 20.49 33.98
N PRO A 332 20.62 19.80 34.55
CA PRO A 332 20.47 18.34 34.65
C PRO A 332 19.10 17.72 34.33
N ALA A 333 19.14 16.39 34.30
CA ALA A 333 18.02 15.46 34.14
C ALA A 333 17.23 15.26 35.45
N GLY A 334 15.93 15.03 35.32
CA GLY A 334 15.06 14.50 36.38
C GLY A 334 13.68 14.17 35.79
N LEU A 335 13.37 12.89 35.62
CA LEU A 335 12.43 12.12 36.43
C LEU A 335 11.00 12.13 35.88
N PHE A 336 10.65 11.11 35.09
CA PHE A 336 9.29 10.55 35.10
C PHE A 336 9.38 9.01 35.09
N ARG A 337 8.77 8.40 36.11
CA ARG A 337 8.65 6.96 36.35
C ARG A 337 7.53 6.37 35.47
N PRO A 338 7.68 5.15 34.94
CA PRO A 338 6.56 4.38 34.41
C PRO A 338 5.88 3.57 35.53
N TRP A 339 4.55 3.49 35.44
CA TRP A 339 3.69 2.66 36.29
C TRP A 339 3.73 1.20 35.81
N ARG A 340 3.69 0.26 36.77
CA ARG A 340 3.73 -1.20 36.59
C ARG A 340 2.32 -1.78 36.67
N SER A 341 2.05 -2.86 35.93
CA SER A 341 1.30 -4.03 36.40
C SER A 341 1.68 -5.25 35.54
N THR A 342 2.68 -6.03 36.00
CA THR A 342 2.54 -7.37 36.62
C THR A 342 2.49 -8.53 35.63
N SER A 343 3.63 -9.19 35.48
CA SER A 343 3.78 -10.57 35.04
C SER A 343 3.89 -11.52 36.25
N ARG A 344 3.27 -12.70 36.16
CA ARG A 344 3.63 -13.96 36.83
C ARG A 344 3.36 -15.06 35.79
N GLY A 345 4.23 -16.05 35.51
CA GLY A 345 5.44 -16.45 36.21
C GLY A 345 6.41 -17.29 35.34
N CYS A 346 7.59 -17.46 35.91
CA CYS A 346 8.77 -18.16 35.39
C CYS A 346 8.63 -19.69 35.28
N ARG A 347 9.45 -20.29 34.40
CA ARG A 347 10.48 -21.34 34.68
C ARG A 347 11.43 -21.41 33.46
N ARG A 348 12.63 -20.82 33.50
CA ARG A 348 13.97 -21.45 33.69
C ARG A 348 14.21 -22.79 32.96
N CYS A 349 15.17 -22.79 32.02
CA CYS A 349 16.43 -23.55 32.12
C CYS A 349 17.54 -22.95 31.24
N ARG A 350 18.80 -23.08 31.70
CA ARG A 350 20.06 -22.51 31.17
C ARG A 350 20.81 -23.55 30.34
N SER A 351 21.70 -23.10 29.43
CA SER A 351 23.15 -23.46 29.31
C SER A 351 23.67 -23.23 27.88
N THR A 352 24.50 -22.22 27.60
CA THR A 352 25.99 -22.20 27.49
C THR A 352 26.67 -23.01 26.37
N ALA A 353 27.41 -22.25 25.53
CA ALA A 353 28.74 -22.47 24.94
C ALA A 353 28.94 -23.48 23.79
N CYS A 354 29.58 -23.03 22.70
CA CYS A 354 30.97 -23.40 22.36
C CYS A 354 31.51 -22.69 21.10
N CYS A 355 32.79 -22.31 21.17
CA CYS A 355 33.63 -21.79 20.09
C CYS A 355 34.37 -22.92 19.35
N GLY A 356 34.87 -22.61 18.14
CA GLY A 356 35.87 -23.39 17.37
C GLY A 356 35.48 -23.39 15.89
N GLY A 357 36.27 -22.97 14.90
CA GLY A 357 37.72 -23.05 14.73
C GLY A 357 37.98 -23.74 13.37
N LEU A 358 38.28 -22.94 12.34
CA LEU A 358 38.77 -23.31 10.98
C LEU A 358 40.05 -24.20 11.03
N PRO A 359 40.60 -24.81 9.93
CA PRO A 359 40.57 -24.33 8.53
C PRO A 359 40.66 -25.34 7.32
N ARG A 360 40.39 -24.77 6.12
CA ARG A 360 40.99 -24.99 4.77
C ARG A 360 40.81 -26.32 4.01
N ARG A 361 40.33 -26.20 2.75
CA ARG A 361 41.09 -26.43 1.49
C ARG A 361 40.26 -26.08 0.23
N HIS A 362 40.86 -25.31 -0.69
CA HIS A 362 40.47 -25.17 -2.10
C HIS A 362 41.06 -26.31 -2.95
N PRO A 363 40.50 -26.62 -4.15
CA PRO A 363 41.11 -26.07 -5.37
C PRO A 363 40.11 -25.67 -6.50
N THR A 364 40.53 -24.70 -7.32
CA THR A 364 40.41 -24.52 -8.80
C THR A 364 39.17 -25.06 -9.55
N GLY A 365 38.49 -24.41 -10.49
CA GLY A 365 38.70 -23.23 -11.34
C GLY A 365 37.93 -23.41 -12.68
N SER A 366 37.39 -22.31 -13.24
CA SER A 366 36.81 -22.10 -14.60
C SER A 366 35.32 -22.43 -14.87
N PRO A 367 34.66 -21.77 -15.86
CA PRO A 367 34.54 -20.32 -16.03
C PRO A 367 33.08 -19.85 -16.25
N CYS A 368 32.88 -18.54 -16.08
CA CYS A 368 31.63 -17.81 -16.27
C CYS A 368 30.94 -18.04 -17.62
N ALA A 369 29.68 -18.46 -17.58
CA ALA A 369 28.70 -18.25 -18.65
C ALA A 369 27.65 -17.25 -18.16
N ARG A 370 27.61 -16.05 -18.75
CA ARG A 370 26.54 -15.06 -18.55
C ARG A 370 25.25 -15.59 -19.18
N PRO A 371 24.12 -15.72 -18.45
CA PRO A 371 22.83 -15.79 -19.10
C PRO A 371 22.42 -14.37 -19.52
N ARG A 372 22.17 -14.20 -20.81
CA ARG A 372 21.53 -13.00 -21.38
C ARG A 372 20.22 -12.77 -20.63
N GLY A 373 20.11 -11.63 -19.95
CA GLY A 373 18.88 -11.17 -19.31
C GLY A 373 17.78 -11.05 -20.36
N ARG A 374 16.81 -11.97 -20.32
CA ARG A 374 15.53 -11.77 -20.98
C ARG A 374 14.76 -10.78 -20.12
N ARG A 375 14.56 -9.56 -20.63
CA ARG A 375 13.54 -8.65 -20.13
C ARG A 375 12.20 -9.38 -20.16
N ARG A 376 11.71 -9.80 -18.99
CA ARG A 376 10.29 -10.07 -18.79
C ARG A 376 9.66 -8.73 -18.43
N THR A 377 9.09 -8.05 -19.42
CA THR A 377 8.07 -7.04 -19.15
C THR A 377 6.98 -7.73 -18.33
N ARG A 378 6.73 -7.25 -17.11
CA ARG A 378 5.61 -7.70 -16.28
C ARG A 378 4.32 -7.22 -16.94
N ASN A 379 3.82 -8.01 -17.89
CA ASN A 379 2.40 -7.96 -18.23
C ASN A 379 1.69 -8.71 -17.12
N TRP A 380 1.07 -7.95 -16.21
CA TRP A 380 0.05 -8.48 -15.33
C TRP A 380 -1.09 -8.97 -16.23
N THR A 381 -1.13 -10.26 -16.53
CA THR A 381 -2.22 -10.86 -17.29
C THR A 381 -3.53 -10.57 -16.56
N ALA A 382 -4.43 -9.88 -17.26
CA ALA A 382 -5.79 -9.65 -16.82
C ALA A 382 -6.43 -10.98 -16.42
N TRP A 383 -7.06 -11.00 -15.25
CA TRP A 383 -7.87 -12.12 -14.80
C TRP A 383 -9.09 -12.26 -15.73
N PRO A 384 -9.48 -13.49 -16.12
CA PRO A 384 -10.79 -13.68 -16.72
C PRO A 384 -11.87 -13.20 -15.74
N THR A 385 -12.79 -12.39 -16.26
CA THR A 385 -13.98 -11.90 -15.56
C THR A 385 -14.88 -13.06 -15.17
N PRO A 386 -15.49 -13.06 -13.96
CA PRO A 386 -16.72 -13.82 -13.79
C PRO A 386 -17.74 -13.21 -14.74
N VAL A 387 -18.39 -14.05 -15.54
CA VAL A 387 -19.54 -13.61 -16.34
C VAL A 387 -20.58 -13.06 -15.35
N PRO A 388 -21.00 -11.79 -15.47
CA PRO A 388 -22.16 -11.35 -14.71
C PRO A 388 -23.34 -12.21 -15.16
N GLY A 389 -23.94 -12.95 -14.22
CA GLY A 389 -25.26 -13.51 -14.45
C GLY A 389 -26.24 -12.37 -14.80
N PRO A 390 -27.30 -12.66 -15.58
CA PRO A 390 -28.27 -11.66 -16.01
C PRO A 390 -28.92 -10.91 -14.84
#